data_AF-X1D9I3-F1
#
_entry.id   AF-X1D9I3-F1
#
_cell.length_a   1.000
_cell.length_b   1.000
_cell.length_c   1.000
_cell.angle_alpha   90.00
_cell.angle_beta   90.00
_cell.angle_gamma   90.00
#
_symmetry.space_group_name_H-M   'P 1'
#
loop_
_entity.id
_entity.type
_entity.pdbx_description
1 polymer ?
#
loop_
_entity_poly.entity_id
_entity_poly.type
_entity_poly.pdbx_seq_one_letter_code
_entity_poly.pdbx_strand_id
1 'polypeptide(L)'
;DLGQLDAGLDTLISSIQNTPLTIVFYLFGSVTSIPSANLNGVIIQPLFPPNDLTFLVRGLGFLIAPLIASILAGKFAESKLQGFAGWLLTMIVSTLAIIIVVFVEILLDFTKVQTALDVLYGWSDFGMILISLLIACIINIIFFGFFTLLVSKTEYY
;
A
#
# COMPACT_ATOMS: atom_id res chain seq x y z
N ASP A 1 -26.34 -9.29 1.63
CA ASP A 1 -25.46 -10.30 1.00
C ASP A 1 -24.40 -10.75 2.01
N LEU A 2 -24.83 -11.49 3.04
CA LEU A 2 -23.96 -11.92 4.15
C LEU A 2 -23.05 -13.09 3.75
N GLY A 3 -23.44 -13.89 2.75
CA GLY A 3 -22.67 -15.04 2.28
C GLY A 3 -21.41 -14.69 1.49
N GLN A 4 -21.34 -13.52 0.85
CA GLN A 4 -20.11 -13.06 0.18
C GLN A 4 -19.06 -12.51 1.15
N LEU A 5 -19.49 -11.93 2.28
CA LEU A 5 -18.57 -11.45 3.32
C LEU A 5 -17.88 -12.62 4.03
N ASP A 6 -18.62 -13.68 4.34
CA ASP A 6 -18.07 -14.92 4.92
C ASP A 6 -17.06 -15.58 3.97
N ALA A 7 -17.38 -15.70 2.68
CA ALA A 7 -16.47 -16.27 1.68
C ALA A 7 -15.17 -15.46 1.51
N GLY A 8 -15.24 -14.13 1.60
CA GLY A 8 -14.07 -13.26 1.53
C GLY A 8 -13.15 -13.37 2.74
N LEU A 9 -13.74 -13.44 3.95
CA LEU A 9 -12.98 -13.61 5.19
C LEU A 9 -12.32 -15.00 5.26
N ASP A 10 -13.02 -16.05 4.84
CA ASP A 10 -12.47 -17.41 4.78
C ASP A 10 -11.29 -17.50 3.79
N THR A 11 -11.39 -16.80 2.65
CA THR A 11 -10.30 -16.69 1.67
C THR A 11 -9.09 -15.94 2.24
N LEU A 12 -9.33 -14.86 2.99
CA LEU A 12 -8.26 -14.11 3.67
C LEU A 12 -7.58 -14.98 4.74
N ILE A 13 -8.36 -15.63 5.61
CA ILE A 13 -7.83 -16.46 6.70
C ILE A 13 -7.04 -17.63 6.15
N SER A 14 -7.56 -18.32 5.12
CA SER A 14 -6.84 -19.42 4.47
C SER A 14 -5.56 -18.95 3.76
N SER A 15 -5.55 -17.77 3.15
CA SER A 15 -4.34 -17.18 2.57
C SER A 15 -3.28 -16.90 3.65
N ILE A 16 -3.67 -16.34 4.79
CA ILE A 16 -2.77 -16.07 5.93
C ILE A 16 -2.25 -17.38 6.54
N GLN A 17 -3.08 -18.41 6.68
CA GLN A 17 -2.65 -19.72 7.19
C GLN A 17 -1.61 -20.37 6.28
N ASN A 18 -1.79 -20.26 4.97
CA ASN A 18 -0.88 -20.86 3.98
C ASN A 18 0.41 -20.05 3.79
N THR A 19 0.35 -18.73 3.97
CA THR A 19 1.51 -17.82 3.82
C THR A 19 1.38 -16.67 4.82
N PRO A 20 1.88 -16.87 6.06
CA PRO A 20 1.68 -15.90 7.15
C PRO A 20 2.22 -14.51 6.86
N LEU A 21 3.32 -14.41 6.10
CA LEU A 21 3.91 -13.12 5.76
C LEU A 21 3.06 -12.31 4.77
N THR A 22 2.06 -12.93 4.14
CA THR A 22 1.11 -12.21 3.27
C THR A 22 0.32 -11.15 4.02
N ILE A 23 0.16 -11.28 5.34
CA ILE A 23 -0.49 -10.26 6.18
C ILE A 23 0.19 -8.88 6.07
N VAL A 24 1.50 -8.85 5.87
CA VAL A 24 2.27 -7.60 5.73
C VAL A 24 1.88 -6.86 4.46
N PHE A 25 1.59 -7.58 3.36
CA PHE A 25 1.10 -6.97 2.13
C PHE A 25 -0.28 -6.34 2.30
N TYR A 26 -1.17 -6.97 3.09
CA TYR A 26 -2.48 -6.40 3.39
C TYR A 26 -2.38 -5.15 4.28
N LEU A 27 -1.43 -5.12 5.22
CA LEU A 27 -1.26 -4.01 6.16
C LEU A 27 -0.54 -2.81 5.53
N PHE A 28 0.53 -3.05 4.76
CA PHE A 28 1.44 -2.01 4.30
C PHE A 28 1.41 -1.79 2.78
N GLY A 29 0.85 -2.73 2.01
CA GLY A 29 0.86 -2.68 0.55
C GLY A 29 0.18 -1.45 -0.04
N SER A 30 -0.86 -0.92 0.61
CA SER A 30 -1.52 0.31 0.16
C SER A 30 -0.59 1.52 0.28
N VAL A 31 0.15 1.62 1.39
CA VAL A 31 1.09 2.71 1.68
C VAL A 31 2.32 2.65 0.79
N THR A 32 2.76 1.46 0.38
CA THR A 32 3.95 1.26 -0.46
C THR A 32 3.65 1.14 -1.95
N SER A 33 2.38 1.23 -2.36
CA SER A 33 1.97 1.17 -3.76
C SER A 33 2.12 2.51 -4.47
N ILE A 34 2.43 2.52 -5.77
CA ILE A 34 2.58 3.75 -6.54
C ILE A 34 1.20 4.37 -6.82
N PRO A 35 0.92 5.63 -6.44
CA PRO A 35 -0.38 6.26 -6.64
C PRO A 35 -0.87 6.25 -8.10
N SER A 36 0.03 6.42 -9.08
CA SER A 36 -0.33 6.41 -10.50
C SER A 36 -0.85 5.05 -10.99
N ALA A 37 -0.31 3.94 -10.46
CA ALA A 37 -0.80 2.60 -10.76
C ALA A 37 -2.21 2.40 -10.20
N ASN A 38 -2.47 2.89 -8.99
CA ASN A 38 -3.80 2.82 -8.40
C ASN A 38 -4.80 3.73 -9.13
N LEU A 39 -4.39 4.92 -9.58
CA LEU A 39 -5.21 5.80 -10.41
C LEU A 39 -5.55 5.15 -11.76
N ASN A 40 -4.64 4.39 -12.37
CA ASN A 40 -4.95 3.57 -13.55
C ASN A 40 -6.05 2.54 -13.22
N GLY A 41 -5.94 1.83 -12.09
CA GLY A 41 -6.95 0.90 -11.59
C GLY A 41 -8.33 1.53 -11.36
N VAL A 42 -8.38 2.80 -10.92
CA VAL A 42 -9.63 3.52 -10.64
C VAL A 42 -10.23 4.18 -11.86
N ILE A 43 -9.41 4.75 -12.74
CA ILE A 43 -9.87 5.61 -13.84
C ILE A 43 -9.95 4.85 -15.15
N ILE A 44 -8.94 4.02 -15.44
CA ILE A 44 -8.73 3.43 -16.76
C ILE A 44 -9.35 2.04 -16.83
N GLN A 45 -9.04 1.16 -15.87
CA GLN A 45 -9.51 -0.23 -15.89
C GLN A 45 -11.04 -0.39 -15.99
N PRO A 46 -11.88 0.44 -15.32
CA PRO A 46 -13.34 0.30 -15.44
C PRO A 46 -13.89 0.69 -16.81
N LEU A 47 -13.09 1.34 -17.67
CA LEU A 47 -13.48 1.76 -19.01
C LEU A 47 -13.25 0.67 -20.07
N PHE A 48 -12.54 -0.41 -19.73
CA PHE A 48 -12.21 -1.50 -20.64
C PHE A 48 -12.86 -2.82 -20.21
N PRO A 49 -13.51 -3.56 -21.12
CA PRO A 49 -14.02 -4.89 -20.82
C PRO A 49 -12.90 -5.91 -20.57
N PRO A 50 -13.09 -6.87 -19.65
CA PRO A 50 -14.24 -7.01 -18.76
C PRO A 50 -14.20 -5.98 -17.63
N ASN A 51 -15.31 -5.27 -17.42
CA ASN A 51 -15.44 -4.23 -16.40
C ASN A 51 -15.37 -4.85 -15.00
N ASP A 52 -14.17 -5.10 -14.51
CA ASP A 52 -13.95 -5.74 -13.23
C ASP A 52 -13.90 -4.69 -12.12
N LEU A 53 -15.03 -4.57 -11.42
CA LEU A 53 -15.22 -3.72 -10.24
C LEU A 53 -14.15 -3.98 -9.15
N THR A 54 -13.50 -5.14 -9.16
CA THR A 54 -12.43 -5.49 -8.21
C THR A 54 -11.24 -4.53 -8.33
N PHE A 55 -10.81 -4.16 -9.53
CA PHE A 55 -9.71 -3.20 -9.73
C PHE A 55 -10.08 -1.80 -9.28
N LEU A 56 -11.34 -1.39 -9.47
CA LEU A 56 -11.85 -0.11 -9.00
C LEU A 56 -11.82 -0.04 -7.47
N VAL A 57 -12.44 -1.01 -6.80
CA VAL A 57 -12.54 -1.05 -5.33
C VAL A 57 -11.15 -1.12 -4.72
N ARG A 58 -10.27 -1.95 -5.27
CA ARG A 58 -8.90 -2.08 -4.80
C ARG A 58 -8.09 -0.81 -5.00
N GLY A 59 -8.14 -0.21 -6.20
CA GLY A 59 -7.45 1.04 -6.49
C GLY A 59 -7.91 2.18 -5.60
N LEU A 60 -9.21 2.28 -5.31
CA LEU A 60 -9.76 3.24 -4.36
C LEU A 60 -9.24 2.99 -2.94
N GLY A 61 -9.28 1.74 -2.47
CA GLY A 61 -8.73 1.38 -1.16
C GLY A 61 -7.25 1.75 -1.02
N PHE A 62 -6.47 1.52 -2.08
CA PHE A 62 -5.03 1.80 -2.11
C PHE A 62 -4.70 3.30 -2.24
N LEU A 63 -5.65 4.14 -2.68
CA LEU A 63 -5.50 5.61 -2.66
C LEU A 63 -6.01 6.23 -1.35
N ILE A 64 -7.14 5.73 -0.84
CA ILE A 64 -7.80 6.30 0.34
C ILE A 64 -7.05 5.95 1.62
N ALA A 65 -6.52 4.73 1.76
CA ALA A 65 -5.81 4.32 2.96
C ALA A 65 -4.59 5.21 3.30
N PRO A 66 -3.62 5.43 2.37
CA PRO A 66 -2.50 6.33 2.64
C PRO A 66 -2.93 7.80 2.79
N LEU A 67 -4.00 8.24 2.11
CA LEU A 67 -4.58 9.58 2.29
C LEU A 67 -5.12 9.79 3.71
N ILE A 68 -5.87 8.82 4.24
CA ILE A 68 -6.39 8.89 5.61
C ILE A 68 -5.21 8.88 6.59
N ALA A 69 -4.24 8.00 6.39
CA ALA A 69 -3.07 7.90 7.26
C ALA A 69 -2.28 9.22 7.31
N SER A 70 -2.06 9.89 6.17
CA SER A 70 -1.35 11.17 6.10
C SER A 70 -2.13 12.31 6.77
N ILE A 71 -3.45 12.37 6.57
CA ILE A 71 -4.33 13.33 7.25
C ILE A 71 -4.30 13.14 8.77
N LEU A 72 -4.35 11.89 9.23
CA LEU A 72 -4.29 11.58 10.67
C LEU A 72 -2.93 11.98 11.26
N ALA A 73 -1.83 11.68 10.56
CA ALA A 73 -0.50 12.10 10.97
C ALA A 73 -0.41 13.63 11.13
N GLY A 74 -1.03 14.41 10.24
CA GLY A 74 -1.09 15.86 10.33
C GLY A 74 -1.99 16.35 11.47
N LYS A 75 -3.20 15.78 11.60
CA LYS A 75 -4.21 16.19 12.59
C LYS A 75 -3.75 16.01 14.03
N PHE A 76 -3.00 14.94 14.31
CA PHE A 76 -2.52 14.63 15.65
C PHE A 76 -1.13 15.23 15.94
N ALA A 77 -0.49 15.85 14.96
CA ALA A 77 0.78 16.51 15.18
C ALA A 77 0.61 17.88 15.84
N GLU A 78 1.55 18.21 16.71
CA GLU A 78 1.67 19.52 17.37
C GLU A 78 2.44 20.53 16.52
N SER A 79 3.09 20.09 15.44
CA SER A 79 3.77 20.94 14.45
C SER A 79 3.79 20.30 13.06
N LYS A 80 3.98 21.13 12.01
CA LYS A 80 4.12 20.64 10.62
C LYS A 80 5.24 19.62 10.47
N LEU A 81 6.38 19.90 11.10
CA LEU A 81 7.54 19.02 11.05
C LEU A 81 7.24 17.67 11.71
N GLN A 82 6.59 17.67 12.88
CA GLN A 82 6.22 16.44 13.56
C GLN A 82 5.24 15.62 12.73
N GLY A 83 4.24 16.25 12.12
CA GLY A 83 3.28 15.57 11.25
C GLY A 83 3.98 14.95 10.05
N PHE A 84 4.76 15.74 9.32
CA PHE A 84 5.50 15.27 8.16
C PHE A 84 6.51 14.17 8.52
N ALA A 85 7.23 14.29 9.64
CA ALA A 85 8.14 13.26 10.13
C ALA A 85 7.39 11.97 10.52
N GLY A 86 6.20 12.08 11.11
CA GLY A 86 5.34 10.92 11.40
C GLY A 86 4.88 10.20 10.12
N TRP A 87 4.50 10.97 9.10
CA TRP A 87 4.18 10.42 7.78
C TRP A 87 5.40 9.77 7.11
N LEU A 88 6.55 10.45 7.12
CA LEU A 88 7.83 9.94 6.62
C LEU A 88 8.20 8.61 7.29
N LEU A 89 8.09 8.53 8.62
CA LEU A 89 8.37 7.32 9.38
C LEU A 89 7.42 6.18 9.00
N THR A 90 6.12 6.47 8.85
CA THR A 90 5.12 5.50 8.39
C THR A 90 5.51 4.93 7.02
N MET A 91 5.92 5.79 6.09
CA MET A 91 6.38 5.38 4.76
C MET A 91 7.63 4.50 4.82
N ILE A 92 8.64 4.90 5.59
CA ILE A 92 9.90 4.16 5.72
C ILE A 92 9.65 2.78 6.35
N VAL A 93 8.91 2.72 7.46
CA VAL A 93 8.62 1.47 8.16
C VAL A 93 7.80 0.52 7.29
N SER A 94 6.78 1.04 6.60
CA SER A 94 5.96 0.25 5.67
C SER A 94 6.79 -0.32 4.53
N THR A 95 7.67 0.51 3.94
CA THR A 95 8.57 0.09 2.86
C THR A 95 9.56 -0.98 3.34
N LEU A 96 10.16 -0.79 4.52
CA LEU A 96 11.07 -1.77 5.11
C LEU A 96 10.37 -3.09 5.45
N ALA A 97 9.15 -3.05 5.95
CA ALA A 97 8.38 -4.26 6.24
C ALA A 97 8.15 -5.09 4.97
N ILE A 98 7.78 -4.45 3.86
CA ILE A 98 7.62 -5.12 2.58
C ILE A 98 8.96 -5.65 2.05
N ILE A 99 10.03 -4.86 2.13
CA ILE A 99 11.37 -5.31 1.72
C ILE A 99 11.77 -6.57 2.49
N ILE A 100 11.64 -6.57 3.83
CA ILE A 100 11.96 -7.72 4.67
C ILE A 100 11.16 -8.95 4.24
N VAL A 101 9.86 -8.79 3.99
CA VAL A 101 9.02 -9.92 3.52
C VAL A 101 9.50 -10.46 2.19
N VAL A 102 9.79 -9.58 1.23
CA VAL A 102 10.32 -10.00 -0.07
C VAL A 102 11.63 -10.78 0.13
N PHE A 103 12.56 -10.30 0.96
CA PHE A 103 13.82 -10.99 1.23
C PHE A 103 13.65 -12.33 1.96
N VAL A 104 12.79 -12.39 2.99
CA VAL A 104 12.55 -13.63 3.76
C VAL A 104 11.87 -14.69 2.90
N GLU A 105 10.90 -14.30 2.08
CA GLU A 105 10.15 -15.23 1.25
C GLU A 105 10.94 -15.72 0.03
N ILE A 106 11.88 -14.93 -0.49
CA ILE A 106 12.89 -15.41 -1.45
C ILE A 106 13.73 -16.55 -0.85
N LEU A 107 14.10 -16.42 0.43
CA LEU A 107 14.93 -17.42 1.11
C LEU A 107 14.15 -18.73 1.36
N LEU A 108 12.83 -18.65 1.50
CA LEU A 108 11.96 -19.77 1.85
C LEU A 108 11.34 -20.44 0.62
N ASP A 109 10.62 -19.69 -0.24
CA ASP A 109 9.99 -20.16 -1.49
C ASP A 109 9.45 -18.97 -2.31
N PHE A 110 10.25 -18.51 -3.27
CA PHE A 110 9.92 -17.34 -4.10
C PHE A 110 8.59 -17.46 -4.87
N THR A 111 8.17 -18.68 -5.20
CA THR A 111 6.98 -18.96 -6.02
C THR A 111 5.68 -18.48 -5.34
N LYS A 112 5.62 -18.56 -4.00
CA LYS A 112 4.42 -18.21 -3.24
C LYS A 112 4.19 -16.70 -3.17
N VAL A 113 5.27 -15.92 -3.14
CA VAL A 113 5.20 -14.47 -3.04
C VAL A 113 5.19 -13.78 -4.39
N GLN A 114 5.71 -14.42 -5.44
CA GLN A 114 5.62 -13.92 -6.79
C GLN A 114 4.16 -13.64 -7.20
N THR A 115 3.21 -14.51 -6.83
CA THR A 115 1.79 -14.30 -7.14
C THR A 115 1.23 -13.05 -6.42
N ALA A 116 1.56 -12.87 -5.15
CA ALA A 116 1.12 -11.69 -4.39
C ALA A 116 1.75 -10.39 -4.93
N LEU A 117 3.04 -10.42 -5.27
CA LEU A 117 3.77 -9.30 -5.83
C LEU A 117 3.33 -8.96 -7.24
N ASP A 118 3.02 -9.94 -8.07
CA ASP A 118 2.49 -9.73 -9.42
C ASP A 118 1.09 -9.11 -9.34
N VAL A 119 0.26 -9.58 -8.41
CA VAL A 119 -1.06 -8.99 -8.19
C VAL A 119 -0.97 -7.57 -7.61
N LEU A 120 -0.02 -7.28 -6.71
CA LEU A 120 0.11 -5.96 -6.03
C LEU A 120 0.89 -4.92 -6.79
N TYR A 121 1.94 -5.34 -7.46
CA TYR A 121 2.87 -4.46 -8.10
C TYR A 121 2.88 -4.69 -9.62
N GLY A 122 2.63 -5.91 -10.12
CA GLY A 122 2.67 -6.25 -11.55
C GLY A 122 4.07 -6.57 -12.07
N TRP A 123 4.97 -7.09 -11.23
CA TRP A 123 6.38 -7.30 -11.58
C TRP A 123 6.84 -8.70 -11.20
N SER A 124 7.64 -9.29 -12.08
CA SER A 124 8.22 -10.62 -11.92
C SER A 124 9.71 -10.62 -11.55
N ASP A 125 10.40 -9.48 -11.62
CA ASP A 125 11.84 -9.39 -11.34
C ASP A 125 12.12 -8.70 -10.00
N PHE A 126 12.89 -9.37 -9.15
CA PHE A 126 13.33 -8.91 -7.84
C PHE A 126 14.03 -7.54 -7.89
N GLY A 127 14.93 -7.33 -8.85
CA GLY A 127 15.64 -6.05 -8.97
C GLY A 127 14.67 -4.91 -9.26
N MET A 128 13.67 -5.18 -10.10
CA MET A 128 12.62 -4.22 -10.40
C MET A 128 11.69 -3.98 -9.20
N ILE A 129 11.37 -4.99 -8.40
CA ILE A 129 10.55 -4.85 -7.18
C ILE A 129 11.21 -3.89 -6.17
N LEU A 130 12.51 -4.06 -5.89
CA LEU A 130 13.21 -3.19 -4.94
C LEU A 130 13.29 -1.74 -5.43
N ILE A 131 13.63 -1.54 -6.70
CA ILE A 131 13.69 -0.20 -7.32
C ILE A 131 12.30 0.44 -7.27
N SER A 132 11.25 -0.31 -7.64
CA SER A 132 9.87 0.17 -7.61
C SER A 132 9.40 0.53 -6.20
N LEU A 133 9.76 -0.25 -5.18
CA LEU A 133 9.43 0.07 -3.78
C LEU A 133 10.13 1.35 -3.30
N LEU A 134 11.39 1.58 -3.69
CA LEU A 134 12.10 2.81 -3.37
C LEU A 134 11.47 4.03 -4.06
N ILE A 135 11.13 3.89 -5.35
CA ILE A 135 10.43 4.93 -6.11
C ILE A 135 9.06 5.20 -5.47
N ALA A 136 8.30 4.16 -5.14
CA ALA A 136 7.00 4.29 -4.50
C ALA A 136 7.11 4.99 -3.14
N CYS A 137 8.13 4.68 -2.35
CA CYS A 137 8.40 5.34 -1.08
C CYS A 137 8.54 6.85 -1.27
N ILE A 138 9.41 7.29 -2.21
CA ILE A 138 9.63 8.70 -2.50
C ILE A 138 8.35 9.38 -3.01
N ILE A 139 7.67 8.76 -3.97
CA ILE A 139 6.45 9.33 -4.56
C ILE A 139 5.36 9.49 -3.50
N ASN A 140 5.14 8.49 -2.64
CA ASN A 140 4.12 8.57 -1.59
C ASN A 140 4.46 9.57 -0.49
N ILE A 141 5.75 9.70 -0.12
CA ILE A 141 6.21 10.76 0.79
C ILE A 141 5.78 12.12 0.26
N ILE A 142 6.00 12.40 -1.03
CA ILE A 142 5.68 13.69 -1.64
C ILE A 142 4.16 13.84 -1.83
N PHE A 143 3.53 12.86 -2.48
CA PHE A 143 2.13 12.92 -2.89
C PHE A 143 1.18 13.03 -1.69
N PHE A 144 1.36 12.17 -0.68
CA PHE A 144 0.50 12.17 0.50
C PHE A 144 1.04 13.07 1.62
N GLY A 145 2.34 13.36 1.68
CA GLY A 145 2.92 14.23 2.70
C GLY A 145 2.42 15.67 2.62
N PHE A 146 1.97 16.13 1.44
CA PHE A 146 1.28 17.41 1.30
C PHE A 146 0.03 17.49 2.19
N PHE A 147 -0.77 16.43 2.27
CA PHE A 147 -1.99 16.42 3.08
C PHE A 147 -1.68 16.48 4.57
N THR A 148 -0.62 15.81 5.00
CA THR A 148 -0.10 15.91 6.37
C THR A 148 0.23 17.36 6.75
N LEU A 149 0.93 18.09 5.87
CA LEU A 149 1.31 19.49 6.07
C LEU A 149 0.12 20.45 6.03
N LEU A 150 -0.93 20.11 5.28
CA LEU A 150 -2.14 20.91 5.14
C LEU A 150 -3.01 20.86 6.41
N VAL A 151 -3.04 19.72 7.10
CA VAL A 151 -3.94 19.48 8.25
C VAL A 151 -3.29 19.80 9.61
N SER A 152 -1.96 19.92 9.66
CA SER A 152 -1.23 20.28 10.89
C SER A 152 -1.66 21.63 11.49
N LYS A 153 -1.79 21.68 12.82
CA LYS A 153 -2.43 22.78 13.57
C LYS A 153 -1.62 24.08 13.64
N THR A 154 -0.31 24.02 13.46
CA THR A 154 0.64 25.10 13.77
C THR A 154 1.77 25.10 12.74
N GLU A 155 2.21 26.30 12.34
CA GLU A 155 3.32 26.50 11.40
C GLU A 155 4.68 26.13 12.01
N TYR A 156 5.74 26.11 11.18
CA TYR A 156 7.11 25.73 11.53
C TYR A 156 7.71 26.64 12.63
N TYR A 157 7.38 26.39 13.89
CA TYR A 157 8.00 27.00 15.05
C TYR A 157 8.28 25.94 16.11
#